data_AF-A0A0G0XWH3-F1
#
_entry.id   AF-A0A0G0XWH3-F1
#
_cell.length_a   1.000
_cell.length_b   1.000
_cell.length_c   1.000
_cell.angle_alpha   90.00
_cell.angle_beta   90.00
_cell.angle_gamma   90.00
#
_symmetry.space_group_name_H-M   'P 1'
#
loop_
_entity.id
_entity.type
_entity.pdbx_description
1 polymer ?
#
loop_
_entity_poly.entity_id
_entity_poly.type
_entity_poly.pdbx_seq_one_letter_code
_entity_poly.pdbx_strand_id
1 'polypeptide(L)'
;MFKKYLYGIPLFVLAFAILSVSVMRSTAVSYVFATPLSSPTAVLNKVTEIDYELPFPGKVLPDSMFWVFKVMRDKLWYGLSFSHLKKAELALLFSDKRLGAAKILFEKKKPDIALSTLSKSERYVEIATNEEDRARKEGVDTSKFLEKMTVAALKHRQVIEEEILPISPEDAKPEVIRLENYSKNAYKTSRDALYSKGRSVPINPFDRP
;
A
#
# COMPACT_ATOMS: atom_id res chain seq x y z
N MET A 1 -47.55 -17.10 0.55
CA MET A 1 -46.92 -15.77 0.36
C MET A 1 -45.44 -15.80 -0.04
N PHE A 2 -44.66 -16.86 0.27
CA PHE A 2 -43.22 -16.94 -0.07
C PHE A 2 -42.86 -17.05 -1.57
N LYS A 3 -43.72 -17.62 -2.44
CA LYS A 3 -43.42 -17.76 -3.88
C LYS A 3 -43.31 -16.43 -4.64
N LYS A 4 -43.92 -15.35 -4.15
CA LYS A 4 -43.82 -14.01 -4.77
C LYS A 4 -42.46 -13.34 -4.50
N TYR A 5 -41.83 -13.65 -3.37
CA TYR A 5 -40.50 -13.13 -3.02
C TYR A 5 -39.36 -13.93 -3.67
N LEU A 6 -39.63 -15.16 -4.13
CA LEU A 6 -38.64 -16.03 -4.77
C LEU A 6 -38.05 -15.43 -6.05
N TYR A 7 -38.83 -14.64 -6.81
CA TYR A 7 -38.37 -13.92 -8.00
C TYR A 7 -37.96 -12.47 -7.73
N GLY A 8 -38.40 -11.89 -6.61
CA GLY A 8 -38.05 -10.52 -6.22
C GLY A 8 -36.64 -10.38 -5.68
N ILE A 9 -36.16 -11.37 -4.91
CA ILE A 9 -34.81 -11.40 -4.36
C ILE A 9 -33.73 -11.38 -5.46
N PRO A 10 -33.74 -12.25 -6.49
CA PRO A 10 -32.72 -12.22 -7.52
C PRO A 10 -32.73 -10.92 -8.33
N LEU A 11 -33.91 -10.34 -8.60
CA LEU A 11 -34.03 -9.06 -9.30
C LEU A 11 -33.46 -7.91 -8.46
N PHE A 12 -33.72 -7.91 -7.15
CA PHE A 12 -33.15 -6.93 -6.24
C PHE A 12 -31.63 -7.05 -6.14
N VAL A 13 -31.09 -8.27 -6.03
CA VAL A 13 -29.64 -8.52 -6.01
C VAL A 13 -28.99 -8.06 -7.32
N LEU A 14 -29.63 -8.31 -8.46
CA LEU A 14 -29.16 -7.85 -9.77
C LEU A 14 -29.14 -6.32 -9.84
N ALA A 15 -30.23 -5.66 -9.47
CA ALA A 15 -30.33 -4.19 -9.46
C ALA A 15 -29.31 -3.56 -8.51
N PHE A 16 -29.13 -4.14 -7.31
CA PHE A 16 -28.15 -3.70 -6.34
C PHE A 16 -26.72 -3.90 -6.85
N ALA A 17 -26.42 -5.02 -7.52
CA ALA A 17 -25.12 -5.24 -8.13
C ALA A 17 -24.82 -4.22 -9.24
N ILE A 18 -25.79 -3.92 -10.11
CA ILE A 18 -25.65 -2.91 -11.17
C ILE A 18 -25.40 -1.52 -10.57
N LEU A 19 -26.19 -1.13 -9.56
CA LEU A 19 -26.00 0.15 -8.86
C LEU A 19 -24.63 0.22 -8.19
N SER A 20 -24.22 -0.86 -7.50
CA SER A 20 -22.94 -0.92 -6.82
C SER A 20 -21.77 -0.79 -7.80
N VAL A 21 -21.83 -1.45 -8.98
CA VAL A 21 -20.80 -1.31 -10.02
C VAL A 21 -20.77 0.12 -10.58
N SER A 22 -21.92 0.76 -10.75
CA SER A 22 -22.01 2.16 -11.23
C SER A 22 -21.38 3.15 -10.24
N VAL A 23 -21.71 3.04 -8.95
CA VAL A 23 -21.16 3.89 -7.90
C VAL A 23 -19.65 3.69 -7.74
N MET A 24 -19.17 2.44 -7.85
CA MET A 24 -17.72 2.16 -7.82
C MET A 24 -16.98 2.73 -9.03
N ARG A 25 -17.62 2.85 -10.21
CA ARG A 25 -17.03 3.55 -11.36
C ARG A 25 -16.99 5.07 -11.16
N SER A 26 -18.03 5.67 -10.58
CA SER A 26 -18.10 7.12 -10.38
C SER A 26 -17.14 7.65 -9.31
N THR A 27 -16.65 6.81 -8.40
CA THR A 27 -15.74 7.20 -7.31
C THR A 27 -14.26 7.03 -7.68
N ALA A 28 -13.97 6.53 -8.89
CA ALA A 28 -12.60 6.51 -9.39
C ALA A 28 -12.19 7.93 -9.78
N VAL A 29 -11.32 8.55 -8.96
CA VAL A 29 -10.65 9.79 -9.35
C VAL A 29 -9.72 9.46 -10.51
N SER A 30 -10.13 9.85 -11.72
CA SER A 30 -9.27 9.84 -12.90
C SER A 30 -8.26 10.97 -12.76
N TYR A 31 -7.00 10.61 -12.54
CA TYR A 31 -5.91 11.55 -12.74
C TYR A 31 -5.72 11.71 -14.26
N VAL A 32 -5.49 12.94 -14.72
CA VAL A 32 -5.15 13.23 -16.11
C VAL A 32 -3.69 13.66 -16.08
N PHE A 33 -2.80 12.80 -16.54
CA PHE A 33 -1.40 13.14 -16.72
C PHE A 33 -1.15 13.58 -18.16
N ALA A 34 -0.36 14.63 -18.35
CA ALA A 34 0.24 14.88 -19.64
C ALA A 34 1.12 13.67 -20.00
N THR A 35 1.13 13.25 -21.25
CA THR A 35 2.04 12.23 -21.77
C THR A 35 3.34 12.89 -22.25
N PRO A 36 4.43 12.92 -21.45
CA PRO A 36 5.73 13.27 -22.00
C PRO A 36 6.33 12.06 -22.73
N LEU A 37 6.84 12.29 -23.95
CA LEU A 37 7.89 11.45 -24.50
C LEU A 37 9.15 11.66 -23.65
N SER A 38 9.53 10.69 -22.81
CA SER A 38 10.79 10.73 -22.07
C SER A 38 11.75 9.67 -22.57
N SER A 39 12.88 10.15 -23.10
CA SER A 39 14.11 9.37 -23.30
C SER A 39 14.74 9.05 -21.94
N PRO A 40 15.31 7.86 -21.73
CA PRO A 40 15.91 7.51 -20.45
C PRO A 40 17.28 8.18 -20.33
N THR A 41 17.39 9.22 -19.49
CA THR A 41 18.69 9.67 -18.98
C THR A 41 18.99 8.85 -17.73
N ALA A 42 19.88 7.87 -17.87
CA ALA A 42 20.36 7.06 -16.76
C ALA A 42 21.21 7.93 -15.82
N VAL A 43 20.64 8.33 -14.68
CA VAL A 43 21.40 8.90 -13.57
C VAL A 43 21.88 7.73 -12.71
N LEU A 44 23.20 7.52 -12.70
CA LEU A 44 23.88 6.53 -11.86
C LEU A 44 23.77 6.96 -10.39
N ASN A 45 22.68 6.60 -9.74
CA ASN A 45 22.54 6.72 -8.29
C ASN A 45 23.05 5.43 -7.63
N LYS A 46 23.89 5.59 -6.62
CA LYS A 46 24.37 4.53 -5.72
C LYS A 46 23.16 3.83 -5.12
N VAL A 47 22.89 2.60 -5.58
CA VAL A 47 21.76 1.78 -5.11
C VAL A 47 21.92 1.54 -3.62
N THR A 48 20.98 2.06 -2.86
CA THR A 48 20.93 1.91 -1.41
C THR A 48 20.17 0.63 -1.10
N GLU A 49 20.87 -0.50 -1.13
CA GLU A 49 20.24 -1.81 -0.99
C GLU A 49 19.77 -2.06 0.45
N ILE A 50 18.45 -2.11 0.64
CA ILE A 50 17.81 -2.56 1.88
C ILE A 50 17.50 -4.04 1.77
N ASP A 51 18.05 -4.82 2.72
CA ASP A 51 17.79 -6.25 2.89
C ASP A 51 16.37 -6.49 3.45
N TYR A 52 15.39 -6.46 2.55
CA TYR A 52 14.00 -6.81 2.82
C TYR A 52 13.34 -7.34 1.55
N GLU A 53 12.92 -8.60 1.60
CA GLU A 53 12.19 -9.23 0.50
C GLU A 53 10.72 -8.76 0.51
N LEU A 54 10.37 -7.92 -0.48
CA LEU A 54 8.98 -7.50 -0.67
C LEU A 54 8.11 -8.70 -1.08
N PRO A 55 7.01 -8.97 -0.36
CA PRO A 55 6.01 -9.95 -0.75
C PRO A 55 5.54 -9.77 -2.19
N PHE A 56 5.54 -10.86 -2.96
CA PHE A 56 5.11 -10.82 -4.35
C PHE A 56 3.66 -10.30 -4.48
N PRO A 57 3.41 -9.26 -5.32
CA PRO A 57 2.09 -8.64 -5.46
C PRO A 57 1.02 -9.59 -6.03
N GLY A 58 1.45 -10.67 -6.70
CA GLY A 58 0.59 -11.64 -7.37
C GLY A 58 0.32 -11.27 -8.82
N LYS A 59 -0.26 -12.21 -9.58
CA LYS A 59 -0.56 -12.03 -11.01
C LYS A 59 -1.75 -11.11 -11.28
N VAL A 60 -2.60 -10.90 -10.28
CA VAL A 60 -3.83 -10.09 -10.38
C VAL A 60 -3.49 -8.67 -9.95
N LEU A 61 -3.43 -7.76 -10.92
CA LEU A 61 -3.18 -6.34 -10.71
C LEU A 61 -4.51 -5.55 -10.61
N PRO A 62 -4.45 -4.32 -10.08
CA PRO A 62 -5.59 -3.40 -9.98
C PRO A 62 -6.28 -3.04 -11.30
N ASP A 63 -5.71 -3.43 -12.46
CA ASP A 63 -6.28 -3.21 -13.79
C ASP A 63 -7.26 -4.32 -14.24
N SER A 64 -7.40 -5.39 -13.44
CA SER A 64 -8.24 -6.55 -13.77
C SER A 64 -9.51 -6.63 -12.92
N MET A 65 -10.59 -7.16 -13.47
CA MET A 65 -11.85 -7.38 -12.74
C MET A 65 -11.66 -8.28 -11.50
N PHE A 66 -10.74 -9.26 -11.58
CA PHE A 66 -10.44 -10.18 -10.48
C PHE A 66 -9.82 -9.49 -9.25
N TRP A 67 -9.33 -8.26 -9.40
CA TRP A 67 -8.83 -7.46 -8.29
C TRP A 67 -9.90 -7.20 -7.23
N VAL A 68 -11.17 -7.05 -7.63
CA VAL A 68 -12.28 -6.79 -6.70
C VAL A 68 -12.45 -7.95 -5.71
N PHE A 69 -12.39 -9.20 -6.20
CA PHE A 69 -12.45 -10.38 -5.34
C PHE A 69 -11.26 -10.47 -4.39
N LYS A 70 -10.06 -10.11 -4.86
CA LYS A 70 -8.87 -10.05 -4.01
C LYS A 70 -9.02 -9.04 -2.89
N VAL A 71 -9.46 -7.82 -3.21
CA VAL A 71 -9.69 -6.75 -2.21
C VAL A 71 -10.79 -7.14 -1.23
N MET A 72 -11.88 -7.77 -1.69
CA MET A 72 -12.95 -8.26 -0.83
C MET A 72 -12.43 -9.31 0.16
N ARG A 73 -11.66 -10.29 -0.31
CA ARG A 73 -11.03 -11.30 0.55
C ARG A 73 -10.11 -10.64 1.58
N ASP A 74 -9.25 -9.72 1.14
CA ASP A 74 -8.31 -9.03 2.03
C ASP A 74 -9.06 -8.23 3.11
N LYS A 75 -10.16 -7.56 2.76
CA LYS A 75 -11.04 -6.85 3.70
C LYS A 75 -11.74 -7.78 4.68
N LEU A 76 -12.21 -8.94 4.22
CA LEU A 76 -12.82 -9.95 5.08
C LEU A 76 -11.81 -10.51 6.08
N TRP A 77 -10.59 -10.82 5.64
CA TRP A 77 -9.52 -11.29 6.52
C TRP A 77 -9.14 -10.22 7.55
N TYR A 78 -8.99 -8.97 7.12
CA TYR A 78 -8.71 -7.85 8.03
C TYR A 78 -9.82 -7.68 9.08
N GLY A 79 -11.09 -7.74 8.66
CA GLY A 79 -12.24 -7.62 9.55
C GLY A 79 -12.41 -8.78 10.53
N LEU A 80 -12.01 -10.00 10.13
CA LEU A 80 -12.05 -11.19 10.99
C LEU A 80 -10.88 -11.25 11.98
N SER A 81 -9.85 -10.43 11.80
CA SER A 81 -8.70 -10.40 12.70
C SER A 81 -9.04 -9.55 13.92
N PHE A 82 -9.10 -10.16 15.11
CA PHE A 82 -9.47 -9.46 16.34
C PHE A 82 -8.28 -8.78 17.04
N SER A 83 -7.06 -9.31 16.90
CA SER A 83 -5.85 -8.74 17.52
C SER A 83 -5.33 -7.52 16.75
N HIS A 84 -5.03 -6.44 17.47
CA HIS A 84 -4.41 -5.23 16.91
C HIS A 84 -3.05 -5.51 16.27
N LEU A 85 -2.21 -6.35 16.90
CA LEU A 85 -0.94 -6.76 16.32
C LEU A 85 -1.13 -7.53 15.01
N LYS A 86 -2.12 -8.43 14.95
CA LYS A 86 -2.42 -9.17 13.71
C LYS A 86 -2.93 -8.25 12.60
N LYS A 87 -3.73 -7.24 12.95
CA LYS A 87 -4.16 -6.19 12.00
C LYS A 87 -2.97 -5.41 11.47
N ALA A 88 -2.01 -5.04 12.33
CA ALA A 88 -0.80 -4.36 11.93
C ALA A 88 0.02 -5.20 10.93
N GLU A 89 0.22 -6.49 11.20
CA GLU A 89 0.89 -7.42 10.29
C GLU A 89 0.20 -7.54 8.93
N LEU A 90 -1.13 -7.67 8.93
CA LEU A 90 -1.92 -7.76 7.70
C LEU A 90 -1.89 -6.45 6.92
N ALA A 91 -2.00 -5.31 7.59
CA ALA A 91 -1.90 -4.00 6.98
C ALA A 91 -0.52 -3.81 6.31
N LEU A 92 0.57 -4.15 7.00
CA LEU A 92 1.91 -4.12 6.41
C LEU A 92 2.01 -5.05 5.19
N LEU A 93 1.54 -6.30 5.30
CA LEU A 93 1.52 -7.24 4.17
C LEU A 93 0.73 -6.70 2.96
N PHE A 94 -0.39 -6.01 3.21
CA PHE A 94 -1.21 -5.39 2.17
C PHE A 94 -0.57 -4.17 1.56
N SER A 95 0.23 -3.44 2.34
CA SER A 95 1.06 -2.34 1.89
C SER A 95 2.13 -2.84 0.94
N ASP A 96 3.00 -3.76 1.38
CA ASP A 96 4.12 -4.25 0.56
C ASP A 96 3.66 -4.81 -0.80
N LYS A 97 2.55 -5.57 -0.81
CA LYS A 97 1.95 -6.10 -2.04
C LYS A 97 1.44 -5.00 -2.98
N ARG A 98 0.92 -3.90 -2.43
CA ARG A 98 0.42 -2.77 -3.24
C ARG A 98 1.58 -1.93 -3.75
N LEU A 99 2.65 -1.75 -2.99
CA LEU A 99 3.87 -1.13 -3.47
C LEU A 99 4.42 -1.86 -4.70
N GLY A 100 4.59 -3.19 -4.61
CA GLY A 100 5.05 -3.99 -5.75
C GLY A 100 4.10 -3.93 -6.95
N ALA A 101 2.78 -3.89 -6.71
CA ALA A 101 1.80 -3.72 -7.78
C ALA A 101 1.86 -2.32 -8.42
N ALA A 102 2.07 -1.27 -7.62
CA ALA A 102 2.21 0.10 -8.11
C ALA A 102 3.44 0.25 -9.01
N LYS A 103 4.58 -0.31 -8.60
CA LYS A 103 5.80 -0.39 -9.44
C LYS A 103 5.49 -0.99 -10.82
N ILE A 104 4.89 -2.18 -10.84
CA ILE A 104 4.54 -2.87 -12.10
C ILE A 104 3.57 -2.03 -12.95
N LEU A 105 2.65 -1.29 -12.34
CA LEU A 105 1.71 -0.44 -13.08
C LEU A 105 2.39 0.80 -13.67
N PHE A 106 3.37 1.40 -12.97
CA PHE A 106 4.19 2.47 -13.52
C PHE A 106 5.04 1.96 -14.71
N GLU A 107 5.65 0.79 -14.59
CA GLU A 107 6.40 0.14 -15.69
C GLU A 107 5.49 -0.12 -16.91
N LYS A 108 4.23 -0.47 -16.68
CA LYS A 108 3.20 -0.66 -17.72
C LYS A 108 2.61 0.63 -18.28
N LYS A 109 3.15 1.80 -17.93
CA LYS A 109 2.67 3.12 -18.36
C LYS A 109 1.19 3.36 -18.04
N LYS A 110 0.73 2.88 -16.87
CA LYS A 110 -0.62 3.13 -16.34
C LYS A 110 -0.56 3.99 -15.07
N PRO A 111 -0.07 5.25 -15.16
CA PRO A 111 0.23 6.08 -14.00
C PRO A 111 -1.01 6.38 -13.13
N ASP A 112 -2.23 6.47 -13.68
CA ASP A 112 -3.46 6.74 -12.90
C ASP A 112 -3.74 5.63 -11.88
N ILE A 113 -3.68 4.39 -12.37
CA ILE A 113 -3.91 3.19 -11.57
C ILE A 113 -2.70 2.96 -10.66
N ALA A 114 -1.49 3.23 -11.14
CA ALA A 114 -0.27 3.08 -10.36
C ALA A 114 -0.26 4.02 -9.15
N LEU A 115 -0.56 5.30 -9.35
CA LEU A 115 -0.58 6.31 -8.30
C LEU A 115 -1.65 6.02 -7.25
N SER A 116 -2.86 5.67 -7.68
CA SER A 116 -3.92 5.30 -6.74
C SER A 116 -3.59 4.01 -5.96
N THR A 117 -2.82 3.10 -6.56
CA THR A 117 -2.34 1.88 -5.89
C THR A 117 -1.23 2.19 -4.89
N LEU A 118 -0.27 3.06 -5.26
CA LEU A 118 0.78 3.54 -4.38
C LEU A 118 0.19 4.30 -3.18
N SER A 119 -0.78 5.19 -3.42
CA SER A 119 -1.46 5.91 -2.34
C SER A 119 -2.13 4.96 -1.35
N LYS A 120 -2.76 3.89 -1.83
CA LYS A 120 -3.33 2.85 -0.97
C LYS A 120 -2.24 2.08 -0.22
N SER A 121 -1.12 1.76 -0.87
CA SER A 121 0.04 1.13 -0.23
C SER A 121 0.46 1.93 1.01
N GLU A 122 0.76 3.21 0.81
CA GLU A 122 1.28 4.09 1.85
C GLU A 122 0.27 4.33 2.99
N ARG A 123 -1.02 4.42 2.67
CA ARG A 123 -2.08 4.43 3.70
C ARG A 123 -2.12 3.15 4.54
N TYR A 124 -1.84 1.99 3.94
CA TYR A 124 -1.75 0.74 4.71
C TYR A 124 -0.52 0.71 5.63
N VAL A 125 0.57 1.40 5.29
CA VAL A 125 1.71 1.61 6.22
C VAL A 125 1.22 2.38 7.45
N GLU A 126 0.52 3.49 7.25
CA GLU A 126 -0.03 4.30 8.35
C GLU A 126 -1.01 3.50 9.23
N ILE A 127 -1.91 2.72 8.61
CA ILE A 127 -2.81 1.82 9.35
C ILE A 127 -2.00 0.82 10.18
N ALA A 128 -0.95 0.24 9.60
CA ALA A 128 -0.11 -0.72 10.31
C ALA A 128 0.61 -0.09 11.51
N THR A 129 1.11 1.14 11.37
CA THR A 129 1.70 1.92 12.49
C THR A 129 0.67 2.20 13.58
N ASN A 130 -0.56 2.60 13.21
CA ASN A 130 -1.61 2.91 14.17
C ASN A 130 -2.12 1.67 14.93
N GLU A 131 -2.25 0.53 14.25
CA GLU A 131 -2.67 -0.72 14.90
C GLU A 131 -1.54 -1.31 15.78
N GLU A 132 -0.28 -1.12 15.42
CA GLU A 132 0.86 -1.44 16.30
C GLU A 132 0.85 -0.61 17.57
N ASP A 133 0.67 0.71 17.47
CA ASP A 133 0.64 1.59 18.64
C ASP A 133 -0.48 1.20 19.61
N ARG A 134 -1.66 0.81 19.08
CA ARG A 134 -2.76 0.25 19.90
C ARG A 134 -2.35 -1.05 20.58
N ALA A 135 -1.79 -2.01 19.84
CA ALA A 135 -1.33 -3.27 20.42
C ALA A 135 -0.29 -3.05 21.53
N ARG A 136 0.63 -2.10 21.34
CA ARG A 136 1.62 -1.72 22.34
C ARG A 136 0.98 -1.12 23.59
N LYS A 137 -0.01 -0.23 23.43
CA LYS A 137 -0.78 0.36 24.54
C LYS A 137 -1.59 -0.67 25.31
N GLU A 138 -2.00 -1.76 24.67
CA GLU A 138 -2.64 -2.92 25.30
C GLU A 138 -1.67 -3.86 26.03
N GLY A 139 -0.37 -3.54 26.04
CA GLY A 139 0.66 -4.32 26.71
C GLY A 139 1.17 -5.52 25.92
N VAL A 140 0.82 -5.63 24.63
CA VAL A 140 1.34 -6.70 23.75
C VAL A 140 2.78 -6.37 23.36
N ASP A 141 3.65 -7.39 23.33
CA ASP A 141 5.01 -7.20 22.82
C ASP A 141 5.02 -7.05 21.29
N THR A 142 5.21 -5.81 20.83
CA THR A 142 5.28 -5.45 19.41
C THR A 142 6.71 -5.37 18.87
N SER A 143 7.74 -5.72 19.66
CA SER A 143 9.15 -5.45 19.31
C SER A 143 9.57 -6.09 17.99
N LYS A 144 9.21 -7.37 17.76
CA LYS A 144 9.50 -8.06 16.49
C LYS A 144 8.82 -7.41 15.29
N PHE A 145 7.59 -6.94 15.48
CA PHE A 145 6.86 -6.26 14.41
C PHE A 145 7.48 -4.89 14.11
N LEU A 146 7.89 -4.14 15.14
CA LEU A 146 8.57 -2.86 14.99
C LEU A 146 9.90 -3.01 14.24
N GLU A 147 10.71 -4.01 14.57
CA GLU A 147 11.94 -4.34 13.83
C GLU A 147 11.62 -4.54 12.34
N LYS A 148 10.64 -5.39 12.03
CA LYS A 148 10.19 -5.64 10.66
C LYS A 148 9.67 -4.38 9.96
N MET A 149 8.80 -3.62 10.62
CA MET A 149 8.21 -2.38 10.09
C MET A 149 9.29 -1.37 9.73
N THR A 150 10.35 -1.28 10.54
CA THR A 150 11.44 -0.34 10.31
C THR A 150 12.18 -0.66 9.02
N VAL A 151 12.53 -1.94 8.79
CA VAL A 151 13.18 -2.35 7.55
C VAL A 151 12.22 -2.21 6.36
N ALA A 152 10.95 -2.59 6.53
CA ALA A 152 9.93 -2.46 5.48
C ALA A 152 9.74 -1.00 5.05
N ALA A 153 9.69 -0.06 6.00
CA ALA A 153 9.58 1.36 5.73
C ALA A 153 10.80 1.89 4.95
N LEU A 154 12.02 1.45 5.28
CA LEU A 154 13.21 1.78 4.48
C LEU A 154 13.12 1.19 3.07
N LYS A 155 12.63 -0.04 2.93
CA LYS A 155 12.45 -0.68 1.62
C LYS A 155 11.41 0.04 0.77
N HIS A 156 10.31 0.49 1.38
CA HIS A 156 9.31 1.31 0.71
C HIS A 156 9.91 2.58 0.14
N ARG A 157 10.73 3.28 0.94
CA ARG A 157 11.45 4.46 0.47
C ARG A 157 12.40 4.14 -0.67
N GLN A 158 13.16 3.05 -0.56
CA GLN A 158 14.04 2.59 -1.63
C GLN A 158 13.28 2.40 -2.94
N VAL A 159 12.18 1.63 -2.93
CA VAL A 159 11.40 1.37 -4.15
C VAL A 159 10.76 2.65 -4.69
N ILE A 160 10.26 3.54 -3.81
CA ILE A 160 9.67 4.80 -4.24
C ILE A 160 10.73 5.69 -4.89
N GLU A 161 11.86 5.91 -4.22
CA GLU A 161 12.92 6.82 -4.66
C GLU A 161 13.70 6.30 -5.87
N GLU A 162 14.07 5.01 -5.87
CA GLU A 162 14.99 4.43 -6.87
C GLU A 162 14.26 3.76 -8.04
N GLU A 163 13.03 3.27 -7.84
CA GLU A 163 12.34 2.45 -8.85
C GLU A 163 11.10 3.14 -9.42
N ILE A 164 10.30 3.82 -8.59
CA ILE A 164 9.04 4.44 -9.02
C ILE A 164 9.24 5.88 -9.52
N LEU A 165 9.98 6.72 -8.79
CA LEU A 165 10.19 8.12 -9.19
C LEU A 165 10.80 8.28 -10.59
N PRO A 166 11.81 7.48 -11.01
CA PRO A 166 12.42 7.64 -12.32
C PRO A 166 11.49 7.32 -13.49
N ILE A 167 10.53 6.41 -13.28
CA ILE A 167 9.57 5.97 -14.31
C ILE A 167 8.22 6.70 -14.23
N SER A 168 8.05 7.56 -13.23
CA SER A 168 6.82 8.34 -13.03
C SER A 168 6.76 9.54 -13.98
N PRO A 169 5.59 9.86 -14.56
CA PRO A 169 5.39 11.11 -15.31
C PRO A 169 5.72 12.33 -14.44
N GLU A 170 6.24 13.41 -15.03
CA GLU A 170 6.61 14.63 -14.29
C GLU A 170 5.47 15.17 -13.42
N ASP A 171 4.24 15.16 -13.95
CA ASP A 171 3.03 15.58 -13.24
C ASP A 171 2.71 14.72 -12.01
N ALA A 172 3.12 13.45 -12.00
CA ALA A 172 2.86 12.51 -10.91
C ALA A 172 3.95 12.57 -9.82
N LYS A 173 5.16 13.05 -10.14
CA LYS A 173 6.30 13.05 -9.20
C LYS A 173 6.02 13.79 -7.89
N PRO A 174 5.40 14.99 -7.87
CA PRO A 174 5.09 15.68 -6.62
C PRO A 174 4.19 14.84 -5.69
N GLU A 175 3.24 14.11 -6.28
CA GLU A 175 2.37 13.21 -5.53
C GLU A 175 3.14 12.00 -4.99
N VAL A 176 3.97 11.37 -5.82
CA VAL A 176 4.80 10.21 -5.41
C VAL A 176 5.72 10.60 -4.26
N ILE A 177 6.39 11.76 -4.34
CA ILE A 177 7.23 12.30 -3.25
C ILE A 177 6.39 12.53 -1.99
N ARG A 178 5.16 13.04 -2.13
CA ARG A 178 4.29 13.24 -0.97
C ARG A 178 3.92 11.91 -0.30
N LEU A 179 3.64 10.88 -1.08
CA LEU A 179 3.26 9.56 -0.58
C LEU A 179 4.42 8.88 0.18
N GLU A 180 5.67 9.15 -0.21
CA GLU A 180 6.85 8.65 0.50
C GLU A 180 6.90 9.09 1.99
N ASN A 181 6.24 10.21 2.35
CA ASN A 181 6.21 10.69 3.73
C ASN A 181 5.57 9.71 4.72
N TYR A 182 4.64 8.86 4.26
CA TYR A 182 4.04 7.83 5.10
C TYR A 182 5.10 6.84 5.59
N SER A 183 5.92 6.33 4.67
CA SER A 183 7.05 5.46 4.99
C SER A 183 8.12 6.16 5.83
N LYS A 184 8.43 7.43 5.58
CA LYS A 184 9.32 8.24 6.43
C LYS A 184 8.80 8.33 7.87
N ASN A 185 7.52 8.61 8.04
CA ASN A 185 6.89 8.73 9.36
C ASN A 185 6.79 7.38 10.08
N ALA A 186 6.52 6.31 9.34
CA ALA A 186 6.51 4.95 9.89
C ALA A 186 7.90 4.54 10.39
N TYR A 187 8.95 4.80 9.61
CA TYR A 187 10.34 4.56 10.05
C TYR A 187 10.66 5.31 11.35
N LYS A 188 10.36 6.63 11.39
CA LYS A 188 10.61 7.46 12.58
C LYS A 188 9.87 6.92 13.81
N THR A 189 8.56 6.67 13.66
CA THR A 189 7.72 6.15 14.75
C THR A 189 8.21 4.79 15.26
N SER A 190 8.54 3.87 14.34
CA SER A 190 9.01 2.54 14.72
C SER A 190 10.39 2.55 15.34
N ARG A 191 11.31 3.38 14.82
CA ARG A 191 12.63 3.60 15.41
C ARG A 191 12.52 4.15 16.83
N ASP A 192 11.73 5.19 17.03
CA ASP A 192 11.59 5.84 18.33
C ASP A 192 10.98 4.87 19.36
N ALA A 193 10.01 4.05 18.93
CA ALA A 193 9.46 2.97 19.74
C ALA A 193 10.50 1.89 20.10
N LEU A 194 11.38 1.50 19.17
CA LEU A 194 12.46 0.54 19.44
C LEU A 194 13.52 1.11 20.38
N TYR A 195 13.89 2.38 20.24
CA TYR A 195 14.82 3.05 21.15
C TYR A 195 14.25 3.14 22.57
N SER A 196 12.94 3.43 22.72
CA SER A 196 12.29 3.40 24.03
C SER A 196 12.34 2.02 24.70
N LYS A 197 12.50 0.95 23.92
CA LYS A 197 12.65 -0.45 24.35
C LYS A 197 14.12 -0.89 24.47
N GLY A 198 15.10 0.00 24.26
CA GLY A 198 16.53 -0.31 24.31
C GLY A 198 17.02 -1.24 23.19
N ARG A 199 16.32 -1.29 22.05
CA ARG A 199 16.67 -2.13 20.90
C ARG A 199 17.50 -1.37 19.88
N SER A 200 18.38 -2.07 19.17
CA SER A 200 19.12 -1.52 18.03
C SER A 200 18.18 -1.34 16.83
N VAL A 201 18.41 -0.28 16.06
CA VAL A 201 17.59 0.06 14.89
C VAL A 201 18.48 0.15 13.65
N PRO A 202 18.05 -0.36 12.48
CA PRO A 202 18.77 -0.18 11.23
C PRO A 202 19.01 1.30 10.93
N ILE A 203 20.24 1.64 10.56
CA ILE A 203 20.63 3.00 10.16
C ILE A 203 19.84 3.36 8.91
N ASN A 204 19.22 4.54 8.89
CA ASN A 204 18.56 5.08 7.72
C ASN A 204 19.61 5.53 6.70
N PRO A 205 19.78 4.85 5.56
CA PRO A 205 20.80 5.21 4.59
C PRO A 205 20.40 6.42 3.73
N PHE A 206 19.15 6.88 3.84
CA PHE A 206 18.64 8.05 3.12
C PHE A 206 18.74 9.35 3.93
N ASP A 207 19.08 9.27 5.22
CA ASP A 207 19.43 10.47 6.01
C ASP A 207 20.85 10.88 5.59
N ARG A 208 20.95 11.73 4.56
CA ARG A 208 22.21 12.36 4.20
C ARG A 208 22.57 13.42 5.25
N PRO A 209 23.85 13.55 5.64
CA PRO A 209 24.32 14.64 6.50
C PRO A 209 24.15 16.01 5.83
#